data_AF-A0A7C0UV35-F1
#
_entry.id   AF-A0A7C0UV35-F1
#
_cell.length_a   1.000
_cell.length_b   1.000
_cell.length_c   1.000
_cell.angle_alpha   90.00
_cell.angle_beta   90.00
_cell.angle_gamma   90.00
#
_symmetry.space_group_name_H-M   'P 1'
#
loop_
_entity.id
_entity.type
_entity.pdbx_description
1 polymer ?
#
loop_
_entity_poly.entity_id
_entity_poly.type
_entity_poly.pdbx_seq_one_letter_code
_entity_poly.pdbx_strand_id
1 'polypeptide(L)'
;GCFLNGCCYGAPTDLPWGVQFPPNHPGHQLYGAHAHLHPTQLYMAINGLILFYFLLYWRNRHRKRYGELLGLFFMIYAVNRFLIEFVRGDPIRGFYTILGLELSTSQWLGIPIFLVGLAIFLYARKKGLVVGKEVEYLSDSRSPFLKEKFKSGK
;
A
#
# COMPACT_ATOMS: atom_id res chain seq x y z
N GLY A 1 -8.99 -8.33 14.15
CA GLY A 1 -8.19 -8.18 12.92
C GLY A 1 -7.90 -9.54 12.31
N CYS A 2 -7.39 -9.63 11.06
CA CYS A 2 -7.25 -10.90 10.32
C CYS A 2 -6.47 -11.99 11.07
N PHE A 3 -5.52 -11.61 11.92
CA PHE A 3 -4.79 -12.54 12.79
C PHE A 3 -5.72 -13.31 13.75
N LEU A 4 -6.61 -12.61 14.45
CA LEU A 4 -7.59 -13.23 15.37
C LEU A 4 -8.71 -13.96 14.63
N ASN A 5 -9.00 -13.56 13.39
CA ASN A 5 -10.00 -14.23 12.55
C ASN A 5 -9.44 -15.49 11.86
N GLY A 6 -8.13 -15.75 11.97
CA GLY A 6 -7.54 -16.98 11.44
C GLY A 6 -7.53 -17.08 9.91
N CYS A 7 -7.43 -15.96 9.21
CA CYS A 7 -7.36 -15.94 7.75
C CYS A 7 -6.05 -15.32 7.27
N CYS A 8 -5.67 -15.61 6.02
CA CYS A 8 -4.54 -14.97 5.36
C CYS A 8 -3.17 -15.23 6.03
N TYR A 9 -2.93 -16.44 6.53
CA TYR A 9 -1.62 -16.88 7.04
C TYR A 9 -0.65 -17.15 5.87
N GLY A 10 0.64 -17.23 6.17
CA GLY A 10 1.68 -17.57 5.18
C GLY A 10 2.09 -19.04 5.17
N ALA A 11 3.17 -19.32 4.46
CA ALA A 11 3.72 -20.66 4.32
C ALA A 11 4.30 -21.19 5.66
N PRO A 12 4.50 -22.51 5.77
CA PRO A 12 5.25 -23.12 6.86
C PRO A 12 6.65 -22.51 7.00
N THR A 13 7.10 -22.33 8.24
CA THR A 13 8.39 -21.69 8.55
C THR A 13 8.99 -22.28 9.81
N ASP A 14 10.32 -22.42 9.82
CA ASP A 14 11.09 -22.85 10.99
C ASP A 14 11.65 -21.68 11.80
N LEU A 15 11.23 -20.46 11.47
CA LEU A 15 11.69 -19.25 12.15
C LEU A 15 11.14 -19.17 13.58
N PRO A 16 11.90 -18.60 14.55
CA PRO A 16 11.53 -18.62 15.96
C PRO A 16 10.30 -17.80 16.32
N TRP A 17 9.80 -16.97 15.39
CA TRP A 17 8.55 -16.20 15.53
C TRP A 17 7.39 -16.78 14.69
N GLY A 18 7.55 -18.00 14.15
CA GLY A 18 6.47 -18.75 13.53
C GLY A 18 5.35 -19.01 14.54
N VAL A 19 4.10 -18.92 14.09
CA VAL A 19 2.93 -19.08 14.95
C VAL A 19 2.24 -20.40 14.65
N GLN A 20 2.02 -21.20 15.69
CA GLN A 20 1.17 -22.37 15.63
C GLN A 20 -0.28 -21.94 15.82
N PHE A 21 -1.14 -22.31 14.87
CA PHE A 21 -2.56 -21.99 14.93
C PHE A 21 -3.36 -23.11 15.62
N PRO A 22 -4.49 -22.79 16.27
CA PRO A 22 -5.29 -23.77 17.00
C PRO A 22 -5.94 -24.82 16.06
N PRO A 23 -6.36 -25.99 16.58
CA PRO A 23 -6.90 -27.10 15.76
C PRO A 23 -8.05 -26.73 14.82
N ASN A 24 -8.87 -25.76 15.20
CA ASN A 24 -10.02 -25.29 14.41
C ASN A 24 -9.61 -24.31 13.28
N HIS A 25 -8.33 -24.02 13.11
CA HIS A 25 -7.83 -23.06 12.14
C HIS A 25 -7.53 -23.72 10.77
N PRO A 26 -7.87 -23.11 9.63
CA PRO A 26 -7.61 -23.71 8.31
C PRO A 26 -6.14 -24.03 8.06
N GLY A 27 -5.22 -23.21 8.58
CA GLY A 27 -3.78 -23.47 8.49
C GLY A 27 -3.32 -24.69 9.28
N HIS A 28 -3.96 -24.98 10.41
CA HIS A 28 -3.69 -26.20 11.18
C HIS A 28 -4.24 -27.44 10.46
N GLN A 29 -5.40 -27.31 9.82
CA GLN A 29 -6.00 -28.40 9.03
C GLN A 29 -5.19 -28.72 7.77
N LEU A 30 -4.59 -27.70 7.15
CA LEU A 30 -3.82 -27.84 5.91
C LEU A 30 -2.39 -28.37 6.13
N TYR A 31 -1.70 -27.87 7.16
CA TYR A 31 -0.28 -28.17 7.39
C TYR A 31 0.00 -29.08 8.60
N GLY A 32 -1.05 -29.40 9.37
CA GLY A 32 -0.95 -30.29 10.52
C GLY A 32 -0.62 -29.58 11.84
N ALA A 33 -0.74 -30.33 12.93
CA ALA A 33 -0.71 -29.77 14.27
C ALA A 33 0.63 -29.16 14.67
N HIS A 34 1.74 -29.62 14.13
CA HIS A 34 3.09 -29.17 14.51
C HIS A 34 3.67 -28.10 13.59
N ALA A 35 2.91 -27.67 12.56
CA ALA A 35 3.38 -26.68 11.61
C ALA A 35 3.35 -25.27 12.21
N HIS A 36 4.50 -24.61 12.19
CA HIS A 36 4.61 -23.18 12.46
C HIS A 36 4.43 -22.43 11.15
N LEU A 37 3.55 -21.43 11.13
CA LEU A 37 3.25 -20.66 9.92
C LEU A 37 3.73 -19.22 10.10
N HIS A 38 4.11 -18.59 8.99
CA HIS A 38 4.40 -17.16 9.00
C HIS A 38 3.13 -16.35 9.36
N PRO A 39 3.14 -15.52 10.42
CA PRO A 39 2.03 -14.63 10.76
C PRO A 39 2.02 -13.40 9.85
N THR A 40 1.78 -13.60 8.55
CA THR A 40 1.84 -12.54 7.53
C THR A 40 0.84 -11.42 7.80
N GLN A 41 -0.21 -11.66 8.59
CA GLN A 41 -1.14 -10.64 9.08
C GLN A 41 -0.44 -9.61 9.97
N LEU A 42 0.49 -10.04 10.83
CA LEU A 42 1.29 -9.13 11.65
C LEU A 42 2.29 -8.36 10.80
N TYR A 43 2.91 -9.02 9.81
CA TYR A 43 3.79 -8.32 8.87
C TYR A 43 3.04 -7.24 8.09
N MET A 44 1.82 -7.53 7.62
CA MET A 44 0.96 -6.53 6.95
C MET A 44 0.61 -5.35 7.88
N ALA A 45 0.30 -5.62 9.15
CA ALA A 45 0.00 -4.57 10.12
C ALA A 45 1.23 -3.69 10.40
N ILE A 46 2.39 -4.30 10.62
CA ILE A 46 3.67 -3.60 10.83
C ILE A 46 4.04 -2.77 9.60
N ASN A 47 3.95 -3.34 8.40
CA ASN A 47 4.21 -2.61 7.15
C ASN A 47 3.26 -1.42 6.98
N GLY A 48 1.98 -1.56 7.37
CA GLY A 48 1.03 -0.46 7.38
C GLY A 48 1.44 0.68 8.32
N LEU A 49 1.90 0.34 9.53
CA LEU A 49 2.40 1.33 10.50
C LEU A 49 3.69 2.01 10.01
N ILE A 50 4.66 1.24 9.50
CA ILE A 50 5.90 1.76 8.94
C ILE A 50 5.59 2.72 7.79
N LEU A 51 4.71 2.33 6.87
CA LEU A 51 4.29 3.19 5.75
C LEU A 51 3.62 4.47 6.25
N PHE A 52 2.73 4.38 7.24
CA PHE A 52 2.07 5.54 7.82
C PHE A 52 3.07 6.52 8.42
N TYR A 53 3.98 6.05 9.29
CA TYR A 53 5.00 6.91 9.89
C TYR A 53 5.99 7.47 8.87
N PHE A 54 6.39 6.67 7.88
CA PHE A 54 7.22 7.14 6.78
C PHE A 54 6.55 8.27 5.99
N LEU A 55 5.28 8.12 5.64
CA LEU A 55 4.53 9.16 4.92
C LEU A 55 4.31 10.40 5.78
N LEU A 56 4.09 10.26 7.09
CA LEU A 56 4.01 11.39 8.01
C LEU A 56 5.35 12.13 8.13
N TYR A 57 6.46 11.39 8.24
CA TYR A 57 7.80 11.97 8.25
C TYR A 57 8.08 12.72 6.94
N TRP A 58 7.82 12.08 5.79
CA TRP A 58 7.96 12.71 4.47
C TRP A 58 7.06 13.94 4.35
N ARG A 59 5.83 13.86 4.89
CA ARG A 59 4.89 14.97 4.90
C ARG A 59 5.50 16.18 5.59
N ASN A 60 5.99 16.00 6.81
CA ASN A 60 6.46 17.11 7.63
C ASN A 60 7.77 17.70 7.11
N ARG A 61 8.62 16.90 6.46
CA ARG A 61 9.96 17.32 6.01
C ARG A 61 10.00 17.83 4.57
N HIS A 62 9.19 17.25 3.68
CA HIS A 62 9.37 17.39 2.23
C HIS A 62 8.11 17.75 1.45
N ARG A 63 6.92 17.78 2.06
CA ARG A 63 5.71 18.16 1.29
C ARG A 63 5.78 19.59 0.85
N LYS A 64 6.07 19.73 -0.44
CA LYS A 64 5.89 20.97 -1.16
C LYS A 64 4.70 20.86 -2.09
N ARG A 65 4.23 19.67 -2.53
CA ARG A 65 3.25 19.57 -3.64
C ARG A 65 2.12 18.56 -3.44
N TYR A 66 0.95 18.87 -4.02
CA TYR A 66 -0.21 17.97 -4.09
C TYR A 66 0.09 16.73 -4.95
N GLY A 67 -0.48 15.58 -4.59
CA GLY A 67 -0.27 14.29 -5.28
C GLY A 67 0.99 13.51 -4.88
N GLU A 68 2.01 14.17 -4.30
CA GLU A 68 3.30 13.52 -4.01
C GLU A 68 3.21 12.34 -3.03
N LEU A 69 2.53 12.50 -1.88
CA LEU A 69 2.36 11.38 -0.93
C LEU A 69 1.48 10.26 -1.49
N LEU A 70 0.54 10.56 -2.40
CA LEU A 70 -0.30 9.53 -2.99
C LEU A 70 0.54 8.63 -3.91
N GLY A 71 1.41 9.24 -4.72
CA GLY A 71 2.38 8.50 -5.54
C GLY A 71 3.32 7.64 -4.70
N LEU A 72 3.90 8.21 -3.63
CA LEU A 72 4.75 7.48 -2.70
C LEU A 72 4.01 6.34 -1.99
N PHE A 73 2.77 6.58 -1.57
CA PHE A 73 1.93 5.56 -0.97
C PHE A 73 1.74 4.37 -1.91
N PHE A 74 1.34 4.60 -3.17
CA PHE A 74 1.14 3.51 -4.13
C PHE A 74 2.43 2.77 -4.45
N MET A 75 3.55 3.48 -4.63
CA MET A 75 4.85 2.84 -4.88
C MET A 75 5.26 1.92 -3.72
N ILE A 76 5.27 2.43 -2.49
CA ILE A 76 5.71 1.65 -1.32
C ILE A 76 4.72 0.54 -1.00
N TYR A 77 3.42 0.79 -1.15
CA TYR A 77 2.39 -0.23 -0.97
C TYR A 77 2.55 -1.39 -1.95
N ALA A 78 2.79 -1.09 -3.25
CA ALA A 78 3.01 -2.10 -4.27
C ALA A 78 4.25 -2.96 -3.98
N VAL A 79 5.37 -2.34 -3.57
CA VAL A 79 6.59 -3.07 -3.18
C VAL A 79 6.33 -3.98 -1.98
N ASN A 80 5.70 -3.46 -0.92
CA ASN A 80 5.38 -4.28 0.26
C ASN A 80 4.43 -5.45 -0.09
N ARG A 81 3.46 -5.23 -0.97
CA ARG A 81 2.56 -6.27 -1.46
C ARG A 81 3.29 -7.33 -2.28
N PHE A 82 4.27 -6.91 -3.09
CA PHE A 82 5.10 -7.83 -3.85
C PHE A 82 5.97 -8.70 -2.92
N LEU A 83 6.59 -8.08 -1.91
CA LEU A 83 7.49 -8.77 -0.96
C LEU A 83 6.75 -9.76 -0.06
N ILE A 84 5.57 -9.40 0.45
CA ILE A 84 4.84 -10.26 1.38
C ILE A 84 4.32 -11.53 0.71
N GLU A 85 4.12 -11.51 -0.59
CA GLU A 85 3.65 -12.66 -1.36
C GLU A 85 4.69 -13.79 -1.38
N PHE A 86 5.99 -13.47 -1.41
CA PHE A 86 7.05 -14.47 -1.28
C PHE A 86 6.99 -15.20 0.07
N VAL A 87 6.61 -14.49 1.13
CA VAL A 87 6.49 -15.05 2.49
C VAL A 87 5.18 -15.84 2.66
N ARG A 88 4.17 -15.55 1.84
CA ARG A 88 2.92 -16.30 1.83
C ARG A 88 3.07 -17.64 1.13
N GLY A 89 3.90 -17.70 0.08
CA GLY A 89 4.24 -18.94 -0.61
C GLY A 89 3.01 -19.73 -1.00
N ASP A 90 2.07 -19.12 -1.73
CA ASP A 90 0.74 -19.66 -2.01
C ASP A 90 0.75 -20.70 -3.16
N PRO A 91 0.66 -22.03 -2.92
CA PRO A 91 0.24 -22.99 -3.93
C PRO A 91 -1.28 -22.95 -4.18
N ILE A 92 -2.07 -22.39 -3.26
CA ILE A 92 -3.55 -22.42 -3.29
C ILE A 92 -4.16 -21.28 -4.12
N ARG A 93 -3.48 -20.14 -4.27
CA ARG A 93 -4.03 -18.96 -4.97
C ARG A 93 -3.76 -18.92 -6.48
N GLY A 94 -3.19 -19.98 -7.04
CA GLY A 94 -2.90 -20.08 -8.47
C GLY A 94 -1.75 -19.16 -8.87
N PHE A 95 -0.63 -19.76 -9.27
CA PHE A 95 0.35 -19.05 -10.05
C PHE A 95 -0.24 -18.86 -11.45
N TYR A 96 -0.32 -17.61 -11.91
CA TYR A 96 -0.71 -17.31 -13.27
C TYR A 96 0.56 -17.05 -14.07
N THR A 97 0.95 -18.02 -14.89
CA THR A 97 2.04 -17.85 -15.83
C THR A 97 1.57 -16.94 -16.96
N ILE A 98 1.96 -15.68 -16.89
CA ILE A 98 1.77 -14.71 -17.96
C ILE A 98 3.18 -14.27 -18.40
N LEU A 99 3.46 -14.27 -19.71
CA LEU A 99 4.79 -13.92 -20.26
C LEU A 99 5.97 -14.79 -19.76
N GLY A 100 5.71 -16.03 -19.31
CA GLY A 100 6.76 -16.94 -18.80
C GLY A 100 7.23 -16.63 -17.38
N LEU A 101 6.56 -15.72 -16.66
CA LEU A 101 6.81 -15.41 -15.26
C LEU A 101 5.70 -16.02 -14.39
N GLU A 102 6.08 -16.91 -13.48
CA GLU A 102 5.18 -17.50 -12.48
C GLU A 102 5.00 -16.52 -11.32
N LEU A 103 4.11 -15.55 -11.48
CA LEU A 103 3.79 -14.56 -10.46
C LEU A 103 2.38 -14.82 -9.90
N SER A 104 2.22 -14.57 -8.60
CA SER A 104 0.91 -14.53 -7.96
C SER A 104 0.08 -13.35 -8.48
N THR A 105 -1.24 -13.49 -8.44
CA THR A 105 -2.22 -12.41 -8.72
C THR A 105 -1.87 -11.09 -8.01
N SER A 106 -1.40 -11.15 -6.76
CA SER A 106 -1.01 -9.97 -5.99
C SER A 106 0.22 -9.27 -6.58
N GLN A 107 1.17 -10.03 -7.14
CA GLN A 107 2.38 -9.52 -7.77
C GLN A 107 2.07 -8.87 -9.12
N TRP A 108 1.21 -9.51 -9.93
CA TRP A 108 0.70 -8.94 -11.18
C TRP A 108 -0.02 -7.62 -10.98
N LEU A 109 -0.83 -7.49 -9.93
CA LEU A 109 -1.48 -6.23 -9.57
C LEU A 109 -0.51 -5.20 -8.99
N GLY A 110 0.57 -5.64 -8.34
CA GLY A 110 1.60 -4.74 -7.79
C GLY A 110 2.29 -3.90 -8.85
N ILE A 111 2.60 -4.47 -10.02
CA ILE A 111 3.31 -3.80 -11.12
C ILE A 111 2.57 -2.55 -11.64
N PRO A 112 1.30 -2.63 -12.10
CA PRO A 112 0.58 -1.45 -12.59
C PRO A 112 0.34 -0.42 -11.48
N ILE A 113 0.09 -0.85 -10.24
CA ILE A 113 -0.06 0.07 -9.10
C ILE A 113 1.23 0.86 -8.87
N PHE A 114 2.39 0.20 -8.93
CA PHE A 114 3.68 0.86 -8.81
C PHE A 114 3.89 1.88 -9.94
N LEU A 115 3.60 1.51 -11.19
CA LEU A 115 3.76 2.40 -12.35
C LEU A 115 2.84 3.62 -12.26
N VAL A 116 1.59 3.44 -11.85
CA VAL A 116 0.65 4.54 -11.60
C VAL A 116 1.16 5.45 -10.48
N GLY A 117 1.64 4.87 -9.38
CA GLY A 117 2.25 5.62 -8.28
C GLY A 117 3.46 6.46 -8.74
N LEU A 118 4.34 5.87 -9.54
CA LEU A 118 5.50 6.54 -10.11
C LEU A 118 5.09 7.69 -11.05
N ALA A 119 4.10 7.47 -11.92
CA ALA A 119 3.59 8.50 -12.81
C ALA A 119 3.00 9.68 -12.03
N ILE A 120 2.19 9.42 -11.00
CA ILE A 120 1.63 10.44 -10.10
C ILE A 120 2.76 11.20 -9.39
N PHE A 121 3.75 10.50 -8.86
CA PHE A 121 4.88 11.10 -8.14
C PHE A 121 5.69 12.04 -9.06
N LEU A 122 6.06 11.57 -10.25
CA LEU A 122 6.80 12.37 -11.23
C LEU A 122 5.99 13.57 -11.73
N TYR A 123 4.68 13.38 -11.98
CA TYR A 123 3.79 14.47 -12.37
C TYR A 123 3.68 15.52 -11.25
N ALA A 124 3.48 15.09 -10.01
CA ALA A 124 3.45 15.97 -8.84
C ALA A 124 4.78 16.73 -8.67
N ARG A 125 5.93 16.10 -8.94
CA ARG A 125 7.24 16.77 -8.87
C ARG A 125 7.53 17.68 -10.08
N LYS A 126 6.87 17.53 -11.22
CA LYS A 126 7.04 18.44 -12.36
C LYS A 126 6.05 19.61 -12.35
N LYS A 127 4.77 19.33 -12.06
CA LYS A 127 3.65 20.27 -12.22
C LYS A 127 2.77 20.42 -10.98
N GLY A 128 3.05 19.71 -9.90
CA GLY A 128 2.21 19.73 -8.71
C GLY A 128 2.13 21.12 -8.08
N LEU A 129 0.91 21.56 -7.78
CA LEU A 129 0.64 22.80 -7.06
C LEU A 129 1.27 22.74 -5.67
N VAL A 130 1.88 23.85 -5.25
CA VAL A 130 2.59 23.90 -3.97
C VAL A 130 1.59 24.03 -2.82
N VAL A 131 1.66 23.11 -1.85
CA VAL A 131 0.81 23.11 -0.65
C VAL A 131 1.13 24.39 0.13
N GLY A 132 0.17 25.32 0.20
CA GLY A 132 0.33 26.65 0.80
C GLY A 132 -0.04 27.80 -0.12
N LYS A 133 0.30 27.73 -1.42
CA LYS A 133 -0.08 28.75 -2.40
C LYS A 133 -1.58 28.75 -2.72
N GLU A 134 -2.29 27.66 -2.44
CA GLU A 134 -3.73 27.56 -2.70
C GLU A 134 -4.56 28.38 -1.72
N VAL A 135 -4.18 28.41 -0.43
CA VAL A 135 -4.83 29.29 0.55
C VAL A 135 -4.56 30.75 0.18
N GLU A 136 -3.34 31.07 -0.24
CA GLU A 136 -2.96 32.40 -0.71
C GLU A 136 -3.73 32.79 -1.99
N TYR A 137 -3.82 31.89 -2.99
CA TYR A 137 -4.56 32.07 -4.24
C TYR A 137 -6.08 32.19 -4.06
N LEU A 138 -6.67 31.41 -3.14
CA LEU A 138 -8.09 31.48 -2.81
C LEU A 138 -8.42 32.69 -1.91
N SER A 139 -7.45 33.18 -1.14
CA SER A 139 -7.58 34.42 -0.37
C SER A 139 -7.32 35.67 -1.21
N ASP A 140 -6.66 35.54 -2.37
CA ASP A 140 -6.41 36.65 -3.29
C ASP A 140 -7.72 37.05 -3.99
N SER A 141 -8.23 38.23 -3.62
CA SER A 141 -9.43 38.86 -4.20
C SER A 141 -9.31 39.15 -5.71
N ARG A 142 -8.12 39.02 -6.29
CA ARG A 142 -7.88 39.12 -7.73
C ARG A 142 -8.03 37.79 -8.48
N SER A 143 -8.26 36.67 -7.79
CA SER A 143 -8.37 35.36 -8.43
C SER A 143 -9.54 35.31 -9.44
N PRO A 144 -9.33 34.75 -10.65
CA PRO A 144 -10.37 34.65 -11.68
C PRO A 144 -11.63 33.91 -11.20
N PHE A 145 -11.46 32.93 -10.30
CA PHE A 145 -12.53 32.13 -9.71
C PHE A 145 -13.52 32.96 -8.87
N LEU A 146 -13.01 33.88 -8.02
CA LEU A 146 -13.88 34.78 -7.25
C LEU A 146 -14.62 35.77 -8.16
N LYS A 147 -13.97 36.27 -9.23
CA LYS A 147 -14.62 37.16 -10.20
C LYS A 147 -15.80 36.51 -10.92
N GLU A 148 -15.73 35.21 -11.19
CA GLU A 148 -16.83 34.44 -11.77
C GLU A 148 -17.99 34.29 -10.79
N LYS A 149 -17.70 33.97 -9.53
CA LYS A 149 -18.72 33.81 -8.46
C LYS A 149 -19.44 35.12 -8.12
N PHE A 150 -18.74 36.25 -8.16
CA PHE A 150 -19.36 37.58 -7.98
C PHE A 150 -20.16 38.04 -9.20
N LYS A 151 -19.86 37.53 -10.41
CA LYS A 151 -20.63 37.81 -11.62
C LYS A 151 -21.91 36.98 -11.71
N SER A 152 -21.93 35.77 -11.15
CA SER A 152 -23.10 34.88 -11.18
C SER A 152 -24.09 35.08 -10.02
N GLY A 153 -23.80 36.01 -9.10
CA GLY A 153 -24.63 36.31 -7.92
C GLY A 153 -25.44 37.60 -8.02
N LYS A 154 -25.60 38.16 -9.22
CA LYS A 154 -26.52 39.27 -9.52
C LYS A 154 -27.68 38.79 -10.36
#